data_AF-A0A819CPB8-F1
#
_entry.id   AF-A0A819CPB8-F1
#
_cell.length_a   1.000
_cell.length_b   1.000
_cell.length_c   1.000
_cell.angle_alpha   90.00
_cell.angle_beta   90.00
_cell.angle_gamma   90.00
#
_symmetry.space_group_name_H-M   'P 1'
#
loop_
_entity.id
_entity.type
_entity.pdbx_description
1 polymer ?
#
loop_
_entity_poly.entity_id
_entity_poly.type
_entity_poly.pdbx_seq_one_letter_code
_entity_poly.pdbx_strand_id
1 'polypeptide(L)'
;ILGLGYPTLANYGNTPLFYNMWNQSLIPEPIFSFYLNPDTNAITGSELIFGGIDSSKFTGDITYVPLVLTGYWEFQMTSVSVGSTLINSSLYAIADTGTTFITGPATQVEALNGALGATYDSSAKMYTVNCSINSLSSLPNWFIMMTQPVTITQPLTITQPVTYFIVFSLH
;
A
#
# COMPACT_ATOMS: atom_id res chain seq x y z
N ILE A 1 7.93 13.01 -11.57
CA ILE A 1 6.93 12.12 -10.94
C ILE A 1 5.96 11.67 -12.01
N LEU A 2 5.70 10.37 -12.12
CA LEU A 2 4.63 9.82 -12.95
C LEU A 2 3.46 9.46 -12.03
N GLY A 3 2.40 10.27 -12.04
CA GLY A 3 1.22 10.04 -11.20
C GLY A 3 0.34 8.92 -11.76
N LEU A 4 0.01 7.93 -10.93
CA LEU A 4 -0.88 6.81 -11.26
C LEU A 4 -2.18 6.82 -10.42
N GLY A 5 -2.56 7.97 -9.89
CA GLY A 5 -3.85 8.16 -9.19
C GLY A 5 -5.01 8.43 -10.15
N TYR A 6 -6.18 8.73 -9.59
CA TYR A 6 -7.37 9.04 -10.39
C TYR A 6 -7.27 10.44 -11.07
N PRO A 7 -7.94 10.64 -12.23
CA PRO A 7 -7.98 11.91 -12.96
C PRO A 7 -8.49 13.07 -12.13
N THR A 8 -9.30 12.80 -11.11
CA THR A 8 -9.81 13.81 -10.16
C THR A 8 -8.67 14.54 -9.42
N LEU A 9 -7.50 13.92 -9.30
CA LEU A 9 -6.28 14.53 -8.73
C LEU A 9 -5.34 15.13 -9.80
N ALA A 10 -5.63 14.96 -11.09
CA ALA A 10 -4.76 15.43 -12.14
C ALA A 10 -4.84 16.96 -12.28
N ASN A 11 -3.69 17.62 -12.18
CA ASN A 11 -3.62 19.06 -12.44
C ASN A 11 -4.07 19.38 -13.88
N TYR A 12 -4.77 20.50 -14.01
CA TYR A 12 -5.26 21.03 -15.29
C TYR A 12 -6.24 20.10 -16.03
N GLY A 13 -6.83 19.11 -15.37
CA GLY A 13 -7.83 18.21 -15.95
C GLY A 13 -7.28 17.26 -17.01
N ASN A 14 -5.96 17.05 -17.05
CA ASN A 14 -5.33 16.15 -18.00
C ASN A 14 -5.67 14.68 -17.70
N THR A 15 -5.87 13.89 -18.75
CA THR A 15 -6.01 12.43 -18.63
C THR A 15 -4.67 11.81 -18.20
N PRO A 16 -4.59 11.08 -17.06
CA PRO A 16 -3.36 10.42 -16.62
C PRO A 16 -2.85 9.37 -17.63
N LEU A 17 -1.54 9.05 -17.58
CA LEU A 17 -0.90 8.12 -18.52
C LEU A 17 -1.63 6.78 -18.62
N PHE A 18 -1.92 6.17 -17.47
CA PHE A 18 -2.58 4.86 -17.42
C PHE A 18 -3.94 4.86 -18.12
N TYR A 19 -4.69 5.95 -17.96
CA TYR A 19 -6.00 6.14 -18.56
C TYR A 19 -5.86 6.30 -20.08
N ASN A 20 -4.83 7.00 -20.55
CA ASN A 20 -4.52 7.08 -21.97
C ASN A 20 -4.14 5.72 -22.56
N MET A 21 -3.33 4.92 -21.87
CA MET A 21 -2.96 3.57 -22.30
C MET A 21 -4.20 2.68 -22.48
N TRP A 22 -5.11 2.73 -21.50
CA TRP A 22 -6.36 2.00 -21.57
C TRP A 22 -7.27 2.50 -22.70
N ASN A 23 -7.49 3.82 -22.80
CA ASN A 23 -8.34 4.42 -23.84
C ASN A 23 -7.84 4.14 -25.26
N GLN A 24 -6.52 4.01 -25.43
CA GLN A 24 -5.88 3.68 -26.71
C GLN A 24 -5.75 2.17 -26.95
N SER A 25 -6.31 1.33 -26.06
CA SER A 25 -6.23 -0.13 -26.14
C SER A 25 -4.78 -0.66 -26.23
N LEU A 26 -3.84 0.02 -25.55
CA LEU A 26 -2.43 -0.36 -25.53
C LEU A 26 -2.09 -1.41 -24.46
N ILE A 27 -3.01 -1.62 -23.51
CA ILE A 27 -2.89 -2.59 -22.43
C ILE A 27 -4.10 -3.54 -22.47
N PRO A 28 -3.90 -4.84 -22.21
CA PRO A 28 -4.96 -5.84 -22.35
C PRO A 28 -5.99 -5.77 -21.21
N GLU A 29 -5.58 -5.28 -20.03
CA GLU A 29 -6.44 -5.15 -18.86
C GLU A 29 -6.27 -3.77 -18.20
N PRO A 30 -7.32 -3.21 -17.58
CA PRO A 30 -7.26 -1.93 -16.89
C PRO A 30 -6.71 -2.08 -15.46
N ILE A 31 -5.58 -2.77 -15.32
CA ILE A 31 -4.83 -2.93 -14.06
C ILE A 31 -3.37 -2.48 -14.21
N PHE A 32 -2.71 -2.21 -13.08
CA PHE A 32 -1.25 -2.14 -13.01
C PHE A 32 -0.78 -2.71 -11.67
N SER A 33 0.43 -3.26 -11.64
CA SER A 33 0.98 -3.92 -10.46
C SER A 33 2.40 -3.48 -10.17
N PHE A 34 2.73 -3.40 -8.89
CA PHE A 34 4.08 -3.12 -8.41
C PHE A 34 4.65 -4.33 -7.65
N TYR A 35 5.88 -4.70 -8.00
CA TYR A 35 6.75 -5.49 -7.15
C TYR A 35 7.87 -4.58 -6.66
N LEU A 36 7.99 -4.40 -5.34
CA LEU A 36 9.05 -3.60 -4.74
C LEU A 36 10.08 -4.53 -4.08
N ASN A 37 11.30 -4.57 -4.61
CA ASN A 37 12.36 -5.41 -4.05
C ASN A 37 13.00 -4.70 -2.85
N PRO A 38 12.95 -5.28 -1.64
CA PRO A 38 13.60 -4.69 -0.46
C PRO A 38 15.12 -4.88 -0.47
N ASP A 39 15.65 -5.85 -1.22
CA ASP A 39 17.10 -6.11 -1.29
C ASP A 39 17.78 -5.10 -2.22
N THR A 40 18.48 -4.14 -1.63
CA THR A 40 19.22 -3.12 -2.34
C THR A 40 20.45 -3.65 -3.10
N ASN A 41 20.86 -4.90 -2.85
CA ASN A 41 21.99 -5.55 -3.51
C ASN A 41 21.55 -6.53 -4.61
N ALA A 42 20.24 -6.74 -4.78
CA ALA A 42 19.72 -7.66 -5.78
C ALA A 42 20.07 -7.19 -7.20
N ILE A 43 20.43 -8.15 -8.06
CA ILE A 43 20.72 -7.90 -9.49
C ILE A 43 19.45 -7.42 -10.22
N THR A 44 18.29 -7.96 -9.83
CA THR A 44 16.98 -7.55 -10.35
C THR A 44 16.29 -6.67 -9.32
N GLY A 45 15.96 -5.44 -9.71
CA GLY A 45 15.27 -4.47 -8.85
C GLY A 45 13.76 -4.68 -8.79
N SER A 46 13.06 -3.59 -8.52
CA SER A 46 11.60 -3.48 -8.51
C SER A 46 11.01 -3.48 -9.93
N GLU A 47 9.73 -3.79 -10.06
CA GLU A 47 9.01 -3.89 -11.33
C GLU A 47 7.66 -3.16 -11.26
N LEU A 48 7.28 -2.54 -12.39
CA LEU A 48 5.95 -2.00 -12.66
C LEU A 48 5.44 -2.63 -13.96
N ILE A 49 4.26 -3.25 -13.91
CA ILE A 49 3.57 -3.79 -15.08
C ILE A 49 2.28 -3.00 -15.32
N PHE A 50 2.06 -2.57 -16.56
CA PHE A 50 0.76 -2.06 -16.99
C PHE A 50 -0.01 -3.17 -17.73
N GLY A 51 -1.24 -3.42 -17.31
CA GLY A 51 -2.15 -4.39 -17.91
C GLY A 51 -1.87 -5.85 -17.61
N GLY A 52 -1.16 -6.16 -16.53
CA GLY A 52 -0.87 -7.54 -16.16
C GLY A 52 -0.29 -7.65 -14.76
N ILE A 53 0.01 -8.89 -14.38
CA ILE A 53 0.57 -9.27 -13.08
C ILE A 53 1.62 -10.37 -13.34
N ASP A 54 2.80 -10.26 -12.72
CA ASP A 54 3.79 -11.33 -12.73
C ASP A 54 3.57 -12.27 -11.53
N SER A 55 3.07 -13.48 -11.81
CA SER A 55 2.82 -14.51 -10.80
C SER A 55 4.10 -15.09 -10.18
N SER A 56 5.27 -14.84 -10.76
CA SER A 56 6.55 -15.24 -10.16
C SER A 56 6.97 -14.36 -8.99
N LYS A 57 6.32 -13.21 -8.78
CA LYS A 57 6.68 -12.21 -7.75
C LYS A 57 5.93 -12.35 -6.43
N PHE A 58 4.97 -13.27 -6.34
CA PHE A 58 4.21 -13.53 -5.12
C PHE A 58 3.86 -15.00 -4.96
N THR A 59 3.39 -15.37 -3.78
CA THR A 59 2.86 -16.72 -3.50
C THR A 59 1.45 -16.60 -2.91
N GLY A 60 0.65 -17.65 -3.08
CA GLY A 60 -0.76 -17.62 -2.68
C GLY A 60 -1.65 -16.82 -3.63
N ASP A 61 -2.85 -16.50 -3.17
CA ASP A 61 -3.86 -15.80 -3.97
C ASP A 61 -3.87 -14.29 -3.70
N ILE A 62 -4.22 -13.51 -4.74
CA ILE A 62 -4.42 -12.07 -4.60
C ILE A 62 -5.75 -11.80 -3.90
N THR A 63 -5.69 -11.07 -2.79
CA THR A 63 -6.89 -10.57 -2.11
C THR A 63 -7.13 -9.12 -2.52
N TYR A 64 -8.33 -8.84 -3.04
CA TYR A 64 -8.75 -7.49 -3.44
C TYR A 64 -9.54 -6.82 -2.33
N VAL A 65 -9.34 -5.51 -2.16
CA VAL A 65 -10.11 -4.67 -1.23
C VAL A 65 -10.84 -3.57 -2.01
N PRO A 66 -12.09 -3.24 -1.66
CA PRO A 66 -12.83 -2.18 -2.33
C PRO A 66 -12.23 -0.81 -2.01
N LEU A 67 -12.22 0.08 -3.01
CA LEU A 67 -11.89 1.48 -2.82
C LEU A 67 -13.06 2.23 -2.19
N VAL A 68 -12.75 3.23 -1.35
CA VAL A 68 -13.77 4.04 -0.67
C VAL A 68 -14.12 5.30 -1.47
N LEU A 69 -13.12 6.01 -2.00
CA LEU A 69 -13.27 7.25 -2.77
C LEU A 69 -12.41 7.22 -4.03
N THR A 70 -12.93 7.78 -5.13
CA THR A 70 -12.17 7.94 -6.38
C THR A 70 -11.30 9.20 -6.33
N GLY A 71 -10.07 9.03 -5.88
CA GLY A 71 -9.03 10.06 -5.83
C GLY A 71 -7.66 9.43 -5.67
N TYR A 72 -7.33 9.06 -4.43
CA TYR A 72 -6.21 8.20 -4.12
C TYR A 72 -6.60 6.72 -4.22
N TRP A 73 -5.61 5.83 -4.14
CA TRP A 73 -5.84 4.39 -3.92
C TRP A 73 -6.22 4.14 -2.46
N GLU A 74 -7.38 4.66 -2.07
CA GLU A 74 -7.86 4.68 -0.69
C GLU A 74 -8.81 3.53 -0.38
N PHE A 75 -8.54 2.79 0.69
CA PHE A 75 -9.31 1.63 1.12
C PHE A 75 -9.57 1.67 2.63
N GLN A 76 -10.61 0.95 3.07
CA GLN A 76 -11.00 0.90 4.48
C GLN A 76 -10.22 -0.17 5.25
N MET A 77 -9.66 0.24 6.38
CA MET A 77 -9.03 -0.64 7.37
C MET A 77 -9.93 -0.81 8.59
N THR A 78 -9.89 -2.00 9.20
CA THR A 78 -10.58 -2.25 10.47
C THR A 78 -9.71 -1.91 11.67
N SER A 79 -8.44 -2.26 11.61
CA SER A 79 -7.52 -2.02 12.73
C SER A 79 -6.05 -2.14 12.33
N VAL A 80 -5.18 -1.53 13.13
CA VAL A 80 -3.74 -1.79 13.11
C VAL A 80 -3.28 -2.12 14.53
N SER A 81 -2.37 -3.07 14.67
CA SER A 81 -1.84 -3.45 15.97
C SER A 81 -0.36 -3.80 15.94
N VAL A 82 0.31 -3.53 17.06
CA VAL A 82 1.70 -3.89 17.33
C VAL A 82 1.78 -4.45 18.74
N GLY A 83 2.20 -5.70 18.87
CA GLY A 83 2.14 -6.40 20.15
C GLY A 83 0.73 -6.40 20.73
N SER A 84 0.55 -5.89 21.95
CA SER A 84 -0.76 -5.74 22.59
C SER A 84 -1.47 -4.40 22.29
N THR A 85 -0.80 -3.47 21.61
CA THR A 85 -1.38 -2.16 21.27
C THR A 85 -2.23 -2.30 20.02
N LEU A 86 -3.53 -2.03 20.17
CA LEU A 86 -4.52 -2.09 19.09
C LEU A 86 -5.14 -0.72 18.87
N ILE A 87 -5.06 -0.24 17.63
CA ILE A 87 -5.83 0.91 17.15
C ILE A 87 -7.03 0.35 16.40
N ASN A 88 -8.19 0.38 17.04
CA ASN A 88 -9.46 -0.06 16.48
C ASN A 88 -10.36 1.17 16.25
N SER A 89 -10.45 1.60 15.01
CA SER A 89 -11.32 2.69 14.55
C SER A 89 -11.62 2.48 13.08
N SER A 90 -12.69 3.10 12.55
CA SER A 90 -12.89 3.18 11.10
C SER A 90 -11.75 3.97 10.46
N LEU A 91 -10.70 3.25 10.05
CA LEU A 91 -9.49 3.81 9.48
C LEU A 91 -9.60 3.78 7.96
N TYR A 92 -8.99 4.76 7.33
CA TYR A 92 -8.76 4.78 5.89
C TYR A 92 -7.25 4.79 5.66
N ALA A 93 -6.82 4.07 4.64
CA ALA A 93 -5.43 4.04 4.23
C ALA A 93 -5.31 4.24 2.74
N ILE A 94 -4.21 4.87 2.34
CA ILE A 94 -3.85 5.06 0.95
C ILE A 94 -2.67 4.16 0.64
N ALA A 95 -2.78 3.40 -0.43
CA ALA A 95 -1.65 2.67 -0.96
C ALA A 95 -0.85 3.58 -1.91
N ASP A 96 0.32 4.05 -1.45
CA ASP A 96 1.12 5.07 -2.12
C ASP A 96 2.57 4.63 -2.32
N THR A 97 2.92 4.22 -3.54
CA THR A 97 4.31 3.87 -3.90
C THR A 97 5.24 5.09 -3.92
N GLY A 98 4.71 6.31 -3.84
CA GLY A 98 5.48 7.55 -3.79
C GLY A 98 5.97 7.92 -2.38
N THR A 99 5.51 7.23 -1.33
CA THR A 99 5.87 7.49 0.06
C THR A 99 6.74 6.36 0.61
N THR A 100 7.88 6.71 1.22
CA THR A 100 8.86 5.75 1.75
C THR A 100 8.41 5.06 3.03
N PHE A 101 7.73 5.79 3.93
CA PHE A 101 7.36 5.30 5.26
C PHE A 101 5.86 5.04 5.37
N ILE A 102 5.47 4.07 6.20
CA ILE A 102 4.09 3.98 6.67
C ILE A 102 3.84 5.18 7.58
N THR A 103 2.82 5.98 7.25
CA THR A 103 2.48 7.19 7.99
C THR A 103 1.05 7.11 8.53
N GLY A 104 0.76 7.91 9.56
CA GLY A 104 -0.55 7.97 10.17
C GLY A 104 -0.68 9.12 11.17
N PRO A 105 -1.85 9.25 11.82
CA PRO A 105 -2.08 10.25 12.85
C PRO A 105 -1.03 10.18 13.97
N ALA A 106 -0.49 11.33 14.37
CA ALA A 106 0.65 11.40 15.30
C ALA A 106 0.44 10.59 16.59
N THR A 107 -0.75 10.69 17.19
CA THR A 107 -1.09 9.97 18.44
C THR A 107 -1.11 8.45 18.28
N GLN A 108 -1.55 7.95 17.12
CA GLN A 108 -1.58 6.52 16.81
C GLN A 108 -0.17 6.00 16.50
N VAL A 109 0.61 6.75 15.72
CA VAL A 109 2.01 6.44 15.41
C VAL A 109 2.84 6.39 16.69
N GLU A 110 2.65 7.34 17.60
CA GLU A 110 3.31 7.38 18.90
C GLU A 110 2.98 6.14 19.75
N ALA A 111 1.69 5.78 19.85
CA ALA A 111 1.27 4.60 20.60
C ALA A 111 1.84 3.29 20.04
N LEU A 112 1.86 3.13 18.72
CA LEU A 112 2.38 1.93 18.04
C LEU A 112 3.91 1.83 18.20
N ASN A 113 4.63 2.94 18.04
CA ASN A 113 6.09 2.97 18.23
C ASN A 113 6.48 2.79 19.70
N GLY A 114 5.68 3.29 20.64
CA GLY A 114 5.86 3.01 22.07
C GLY A 114 5.79 1.51 22.39
N ALA A 115 4.92 0.76 21.70
CA ALA A 115 4.82 -0.69 21.84
C ALA A 115 6.05 -1.45 21.32
N LEU A 116 6.83 -0.84 20.42
CA LEU A 116 8.12 -1.36 19.96
C LEU A 116 9.28 -1.02 20.89
N GLY A 117 9.07 -0.16 21.89
CA GLY A 117 10.15 0.47 22.64
C GLY A 117 11.00 1.42 21.78
N ALA A 118 10.42 1.96 20.69
CA ALA A 118 11.11 2.89 19.82
C ALA A 118 11.20 4.29 20.45
N THR A 119 12.26 5.01 20.11
CA THR A 119 12.51 6.38 20.58
C THR A 119 12.39 7.37 19.44
N TYR A 120 11.71 8.49 19.67
CA TYR A 120 11.62 9.55 18.68
C TYR A 120 12.94 10.30 18.55
N ASP A 121 13.52 10.30 17.35
CA ASP A 121 14.67 11.11 17.00
C ASP A 121 14.19 12.42 16.36
N SER A 122 14.32 13.52 17.10
CA SER A 122 13.91 14.85 16.63
C SER A 122 14.75 15.37 15.46
N SER A 123 15.99 14.90 15.31
CA SER A 123 16.88 15.32 14.23
C SER A 123 16.51 14.63 12.92
N ALA A 124 16.22 13.32 12.98
CA ALA A 124 15.79 12.51 11.84
C ALA A 124 14.27 12.62 11.58
N LYS A 125 13.50 13.18 12.54
CA LYS A 125 12.04 13.29 12.52
C LYS A 125 11.33 11.95 12.35
N MET A 126 11.87 10.89 12.96
CA MET A 126 11.36 9.52 12.88
C MET A 126 11.60 8.75 14.17
N TYR A 127 10.91 7.63 14.34
CA TYR A 127 11.17 6.70 15.44
C TYR A 127 12.29 5.74 15.08
N THR A 128 13.16 5.47 16.05
CA THR A 128 14.31 4.57 15.90
C THR A 128 14.28 3.48 16.97
N VAL A 129 14.81 2.31 16.63
CA VAL A 129 14.99 1.18 17.55
C VAL A 129 16.46 0.78 17.59
N ASN A 130 16.89 0.11 18.67
CA ASN A 130 18.25 -0.40 18.76
C ASN A 130 18.39 -1.64 17.86
N CYS A 131 19.29 -1.58 16.86
CA CYS A 131 19.52 -2.65 15.90
C CYS A 131 20.38 -3.82 16.42
N SER A 132 20.72 -3.86 17.71
CA SER A 132 21.41 -5.01 18.29
C SER A 132 20.59 -6.29 18.06
N ILE A 133 21.23 -7.39 17.68
CA ILE A 133 20.57 -8.63 17.21
C ILE A 133 19.50 -9.14 18.21
N ASN A 134 19.76 -9.03 19.51
CA ASN A 134 18.82 -9.43 20.57
C ASN A 134 17.60 -8.49 20.69
N SER A 135 17.76 -7.24 20.28
CA SER A 135 16.71 -6.21 20.32
C SER A 135 15.79 -6.31 19.11
N LEU A 136 16.28 -6.73 17.94
CA LEU A 136 15.46 -6.89 16.74
C LEU A 136 14.61 -8.17 16.77
N SER A 137 15.17 -9.28 17.22
CA SER A 137 14.43 -10.56 17.32
C SER A 137 13.35 -10.57 18.40
N SER A 138 13.35 -9.57 19.30
CA SER A 138 12.35 -9.40 20.35
C SER A 138 11.26 -8.37 20.00
N LEU A 139 11.34 -7.71 18.84
CA LEU A 139 10.29 -6.79 18.40
C LEU A 139 8.99 -7.54 18.12
N PRO A 140 7.84 -7.02 18.58
CA PRO A 140 6.56 -7.64 18.28
C PRO A 140 6.19 -7.45 16.81
N ASN A 141 5.42 -8.40 16.30
CA ASN A 141 4.86 -8.33 14.95
C ASN A 141 3.87 -7.16 14.81
N TRP A 142 3.85 -6.60 13.60
CA TRP A 142 2.82 -5.67 13.14
C TRP A 142 1.69 -6.45 12.46
N PHE A 143 0.45 -6.03 12.70
CA PHE A 143 -0.71 -6.54 11.98
C PHE A 143 -1.56 -5.38 11.48
N ILE A 144 -1.87 -5.39 10.18
CA ILE A 144 -2.80 -4.47 9.53
C ILE A 144 -4.00 -5.32 9.11
N MET A 145 -5.14 -5.04 9.72
CA MET A 145 -6.39 -5.72 9.39
C MET A 145 -7.18 -4.82 8.44
N MET A 146 -7.42 -5.35 7.25
CA MET A 146 -8.27 -4.73 6.25
C MET A 146 -9.69 -5.28 6.38
N THR A 147 -10.67 -4.48 5.98
CA THR A 147 -12.03 -5.01 5.83
C THR A 147 -11.97 -6.12 4.78
N GLN A 148 -12.24 -7.37 5.18
CA GLN A 148 -12.41 -8.42 4.18
C GLN A 148 -13.58 -8.00 3.28
N PRO A 149 -13.46 -8.16 1.95
CA PRO A 149 -14.65 -8.14 1.12
C PRO A 149 -15.60 -9.22 1.67
N VAL A 150 -16.78 -8.81 2.12
CA VAL A 150 -17.92 -9.73 2.24
C VAL A 150 -17.97 -10.44 0.90
N THR A 151 -17.72 -11.75 0.92
CA THR A 151 -17.54 -12.65 -0.23
C THR A 151 -18.03 -12.02 -1.53
N ILE A 152 -17.17 -11.31 -2.25
CA ILE A 152 -17.58 -10.63 -3.49
C ILE A 152 -17.73 -11.72 -4.54
N THR A 153 -18.93 -12.31 -4.61
CA THR A 153 -19.29 -13.34 -5.60
C THR A 153 -19.53 -12.76 -6.98
N GLN A 154 -19.46 -11.43 -7.16
CA GLN A 154 -19.47 -10.77 -8.47
C GLN A 154 -18.62 -9.51 -8.43
N PRO A 155 -17.69 -9.29 -9.38
CA PRO A 155 -16.89 -8.08 -9.42
C PRO A 155 -17.80 -6.84 -9.46
N LEU A 156 -17.52 -5.87 -8.59
CA LEU A 156 -18.12 -4.55 -8.63
C LEU A 156 -17.81 -3.95 -10.00
N THR A 157 -18.81 -3.90 -10.87
CA THR A 157 -18.66 -3.31 -12.21
C THR A 157 -18.71 -1.79 -12.04
N ILE A 158 -17.54 -1.19 -11.82
CA ILE A 158 -17.35 0.25 -11.98
C ILE A 158 -16.93 0.47 -13.43
N THR A 159 -17.80 1.11 -14.19
CA THR A 159 -17.53 1.56 -15.56
C THR A 159 -16.40 2.59 -15.54
N GLN A 160 -15.19 2.14 -15.93
CA GLN A 160 -13.97 2.81 -16.37
C GLN A 160 -13.59 4.21 -15.83
N PRO A 161 -12.28 4.50 -15.65
CA PRO A 161 -11.13 3.58 -15.52
C PRO A 161 -10.67 3.30 -14.08
N VAL A 162 -10.05 2.12 -13.99
CA VAL A 162 -9.37 1.41 -12.89
C VAL A 162 -10.24 0.78 -11.80
N THR A 163 -10.11 -0.54 -11.73
CA THR A 163 -10.86 -1.39 -10.79
C THR A 163 -9.97 -1.90 -9.64
N TYR A 164 -8.64 -1.96 -9.78
CA TYR A 164 -7.74 -2.51 -8.75
C TYR A 164 -6.33 -1.88 -8.74
N PHE A 165 -5.72 -1.81 -7.54
CA PHE A 165 -4.34 -1.43 -7.28
C PHE A 165 -3.65 -2.55 -6.49
N ILE A 166 -2.49 -3.02 -6.96
CA ILE A 166 -1.81 -4.18 -6.39
C ILE A 166 -0.37 -3.82 -6.08
N VAL A 167 -0.01 -3.86 -4.79
CA VAL A 167 1.37 -3.73 -4.30
C VAL A 167 1.77 -5.01 -3.61
N PHE A 168 2.86 -5.61 -4.11
CA PHE A 168 3.53 -6.72 -3.46
C PHE A 168 4.78 -6.22 -2.74
N SER A 169 4.88 -6.55 -1.45
CA SER A 169 6.12 -6.49 -0.68
C SER A 169 6.34 -7.89 -0.11
N LEU A 170 7.43 -8.57 -0.53
CA LEU A 170 7.82 -9.85 0.04
C LEU A 170 8.53 -9.59 1.38
N HIS A 171 8.23 -10.46 2.36
CA HIS A 171 8.99 -10.59 3.61
C HIS A 171 10.32 -11.28 3.33
#